data_AF-A0A0F9B6A4-F1
#
_entry.id   AF-A0A0F9B6A4-F1
#
_cell.length_a   1.000
_cell.length_b   1.000
_cell.length_c   1.000
_cell.angle_alpha   90.00
_cell.angle_beta   90.00
_cell.angle_gamma   90.00
#
_symmetry.space_group_name_H-M   'P 1'
#
loop_
_entity.id
_entity.type
_entity.pdbx_description
1 polymer ?
#
loop_
_entity_poly.entity_id
_entity_poly.type
_entity_poly.pdbx_seq_one_letter_code
_entity_poly.pdbx_strand_id
1 'polypeptide(L)'
;MSLTLYDWTIIEQAWRERAACVGFVDTFFPPNPTRATTRQAVAICHTCPVIRQCGEYADTTREKEGVWGGRKRGARLQFEPSGHV
;
A
#
# COMPACT_ATOMS: atom_id res chain seq x y z
N MET A 1 16.49 25.97 21.18
CA MET A 1 15.21 25.26 20.99
C MET A 1 15.34 24.46 19.69
N SER A 2 15.54 23.15 19.83
CA SER A 2 15.83 22.23 18.73
C SER A 2 14.52 21.83 18.04
N LEU A 3 14.24 22.41 16.87
CA LEU A 3 13.07 22.13 16.03
C LEU A 3 13.49 21.55 14.67
N THR A 4 14.55 20.76 14.60
CA THR A 4 15.01 20.15 13.33
C THR A 4 14.62 18.69 13.16
N LEU A 5 14.01 18.06 14.18
CA LEU A 5 13.66 16.63 14.16
C LEU A 5 12.16 16.33 14.16
N TYR A 6 11.30 17.35 14.31
CA TYR A 6 9.84 17.15 14.44
C TYR A 6 9.02 17.55 13.19
N ASP A 7 9.64 18.17 12.18
CA ASP A 7 8.93 18.63 10.97
C ASP A 7 9.10 17.66 9.78
N TRP A 8 10.30 17.08 9.62
CA TRP A 8 10.63 16.26 8.45
C TRP A 8 9.95 14.88 8.42
N THR A 9 9.69 14.25 9.57
CA THR A 9 9.00 12.95 9.63
C THR A 9 7.48 13.06 9.49
N ILE A 10 6.89 14.22 9.82
CA ILE A 10 5.45 14.47 9.68
C ILE A 10 5.08 14.63 8.20
N ILE A 11 5.94 15.29 7.41
CA ILE A 11 5.72 15.46 5.96
C ILE A 11 5.87 14.11 5.22
N GLU A 12 6.77 13.23 5.65
CA GLU A 12 7.01 11.94 5.01
C GLU A 12 5.81 10.97 5.04
N GLN A 13 4.84 11.14 5.95
CA GLN A 13 3.69 10.23 6.08
C GLN A 13 2.35 10.83 5.66
N ALA A 14 2.28 12.13 5.36
CA ALA A 14 1.04 12.82 4.93
C ALA A 14 0.40 12.21 3.67
N TRP A 15 1.16 11.47 2.85
CA TRP A 15 0.60 10.78 1.68
C TRP A 15 -0.42 9.69 2.07
N ARG A 16 -0.31 9.09 3.26
CA ARG A 16 -1.20 8.01 3.70
C ARG A 16 -2.64 8.48 3.86
N GLU A 17 -2.84 9.73 4.28
CA GLU A 17 -4.16 10.34 4.46
C GLU A 17 -4.93 10.47 3.14
N ARG A 18 -4.21 10.51 2.02
CA ARG A 18 -4.79 10.59 0.67
C ARG A 18 -5.00 9.21 0.03
N ALA A 19 -4.75 8.12 0.75
CA ALA A 19 -4.90 6.78 0.20
C ALA A 19 -6.38 6.40 0.02
N ALA A 20 -6.72 5.81 -1.12
CA ALA A 20 -8.07 5.31 -1.39
C ALA A 20 -8.50 4.17 -0.44
N CYS A 21 -7.54 3.52 0.23
CA CYS A 21 -7.79 2.47 1.22
C CYS A 21 -8.09 2.98 2.63
N VAL A 22 -8.05 4.31 2.87
CA VAL A 22 -8.46 4.88 4.16
C VAL A 22 -9.90 4.44 4.49
N GLY A 23 -10.10 3.87 5.68
CA GLY A 23 -11.37 3.28 6.10
C GLY A 23 -11.59 1.81 5.73
N PHE A 24 -10.69 1.19 4.95
CA PHE A 24 -10.79 -0.20 4.50
C PHE A 24 -9.66 -1.10 5.05
N VAL A 25 -9.10 -0.77 6.22
CA VAL A 25 -7.92 -1.46 6.77
C VAL A 25 -8.14 -2.97 6.88
N ASP A 26 -9.31 -3.41 7.35
CA ASP A 26 -9.63 -4.84 7.50
C ASP A 26 -9.71 -5.59 6.16
N THR A 27 -9.98 -4.88 5.07
CA THR A 27 -9.99 -5.47 3.71
C THR A 27 -8.55 -5.65 3.20
N PHE A 28 -7.65 -4.72 3.54
CA PHE A 28 -6.25 -4.73 3.09
C PHE A 28 -5.35 -5.62 3.96
N PHE A 29 -5.69 -5.75 5.25
CA PHE A 29 -4.96 -6.50 6.27
C PHE A 29 -5.86 -7.45 7.07
N PRO A 30 -6.64 -8.34 6.41
CA PRO A 30 -7.50 -9.28 7.13
C PRO A 30 -6.66 -10.32 7.89
N PRO A 31 -7.11 -10.78 9.07
CA PRO A 31 -6.43 -11.85 9.81
C PRO A 31 -6.40 -13.18 9.02
N ASN A 32 -7.39 -13.41 8.16
CA ASN A 32 -7.48 -14.58 7.28
C ASN A 32 -7.74 -14.13 5.83
N PRO A 33 -6.70 -13.81 5.04
CA PRO A 33 -6.86 -13.33 3.67
C PRO A 33 -7.35 -14.45 2.73
N THR A 34 -8.41 -14.18 1.98
CA THR A 34 -8.86 -15.06 0.89
C THR A 34 -8.44 -14.49 -0.46
N ARG A 35 -8.54 -15.29 -1.54
CA ARG A 35 -8.32 -14.79 -2.90
C ARG A 35 -9.29 -13.67 -3.26
N ALA A 36 -10.54 -13.75 -2.82
CA ALA A 36 -11.56 -12.75 -3.09
C ALA A 36 -11.24 -11.42 -2.39
N THR A 37 -10.93 -11.45 -1.09
CA THR A 37 -10.58 -10.24 -0.33
C THR A 37 -9.28 -9.61 -0.85
N THR A 38 -8.30 -10.44 -1.23
CA THR A 38 -7.06 -9.95 -1.85
C THR A 38 -7.33 -9.24 -3.18
N ARG A 39 -8.16 -9.83 -4.06
CA ARG A 39 -8.51 -9.21 -5.35
C ARG A 39 -9.26 -7.90 -5.17
N GLN A 40 -10.18 -7.84 -4.21
CA GLN A 40 -10.91 -6.63 -3.87
C GLN A 40 -9.96 -5.53 -3.38
N ALA A 41 -9.05 -5.83 -2.45
CA ALA A 41 -8.05 -4.88 -1.97
C ALA A 41 -7.12 -4.40 -3.10
N VAL A 42 -6.66 -5.31 -3.97
CA VAL A 42 -5.83 -4.95 -5.14
C VAL A 42 -6.58 -4.02 -6.10
N ALA A 43 -7.85 -4.28 -6.39
CA ALA A 43 -8.67 -3.43 -7.26
C ALA A 43 -8.80 -2.00 -6.71
N ILE A 44 -9.07 -1.86 -5.40
CA ILE A 44 -9.10 -0.54 -4.72
C ILE A 44 -7.71 0.12 -4.75
N CYS A 45 -6.65 -0.67 -4.56
CA CYS A 45 -5.29 -0.14 -4.56
C CYS A 45 -4.89 0.43 -5.92
N HIS A 46 -5.33 -0.16 -7.03
CA HIS A 46 -5.05 0.33 -8.39
C HIS A 46 -5.69 1.68 -8.70
N THR A 47 -6.73 2.10 -7.96
CA THR A 47 -7.33 3.43 -8.10
C THR A 47 -6.72 4.46 -7.14
N CYS A 48 -5.73 4.06 -6.33
CA CYS A 48 -5.19 4.88 -5.26
C CYS A 48 -4.19 5.94 -5.80
N PRO A 49 -4.38 7.25 -5.52
CA PRO A 49 -3.51 8.30 -6.05
C PRO A 49 -2.08 8.25 -5.49
N VAL A 50 -1.86 7.54 -4.39
CA VAL A 50 -0.56 7.40 -3.71
C VAL A 50 0.02 6.00 -3.87
N ILE A 51 -0.43 5.21 -4.85
CA ILE A 51 -0.01 3.82 -5.07
C ILE A 51 1.51 3.65 -5.19
N ARG A 52 2.20 4.60 -5.86
CA ARG A 52 3.66 4.58 -6.02
C ARG A 52 4.39 4.78 -4.68
N GLN A 53 3.99 5.80 -3.91
CA GLN A 53 4.58 6.10 -2.60
C GLN A 53 4.32 4.96 -1.60
N CYS A 54 3.13 4.37 -1.65
CA CYS A 54 2.77 3.18 -0.88
C CYS A 54 3.66 1.97 -1.24
N GLY A 55 3.90 1.75 -2.54
CA GLY A 55 4.80 0.72 -3.03
C GLY A 55 6.22 0.91 -2.50
N GLU A 56 6.78 2.10 -2.67
CA GLU A 56 8.12 2.47 -2.22
C GLU A 56 8.28 2.30 -0.71
N TYR A 57 7.34 2.83 0.08
CA TYR A 57 7.36 2.67 1.53
C TYR A 57 7.41 1.20 1.93
N ALA A 58 6.56 0.38 1.34
CA ALA A 58 6.48 -1.02 1.72
C ALA A 58 7.66 -1.86 1.19
N ASP A 59 8.37 -1.38 0.16
CA ASP A 59 9.65 -1.95 -0.29
C ASP A 59 10.78 -1.58 0.68
N THR A 60 10.84 -0.33 1.18
CA THR A 60 11.87 0.13 2.12
C THR A 60 11.70 -0.47 3.51
N THR A 61 10.47 -0.56 4.03
CA THR A 61 10.20 -1.16 5.35
C THR A 61 10.07 -2.67 5.32
N ARG A 62 10.10 -3.28 4.14
CA ARG A 62 9.97 -4.73 3.92
C ARG A 62 8.70 -5.31 4.54
N GLU A 63 7.56 -4.64 4.32
CA GLU A 63 6.26 -5.14 4.75
C GLU A 63 6.00 -6.53 4.17
N LYS A 64 5.52 -7.45 5.01
CA LYS A 64 5.39 -8.86 4.65
C LYS A 64 3.96 -9.28 4.35
N GLU A 65 3.00 -8.59 4.95
CA GLU A 65 1.59 -8.97 4.94
C GLU A 65 0.72 -7.90 4.29
N GLY A 66 -0.46 -8.32 3.83
CA GLY A 66 -1.46 -7.45 3.24
C GLY A 66 -1.17 -6.99 1.80
N VAL A 67 -1.96 -6.01 1.34
CA VAL A 67 -1.87 -5.41 0.00
C VAL A 67 -1.25 -4.03 0.08
N TRP A 68 -0.20 -3.83 -0.72
CA TRP A 68 0.57 -2.59 -0.81
C TRP A 68 0.91 -2.28 -2.26
N GLY A 69 0.81 -1.02 -2.68
CA GLY A 69 1.28 -0.58 -4.00
C GLY A 69 0.75 -1.43 -5.18
N GLY A 70 -0.52 -1.83 -5.12
CA GLY A 70 -1.20 -2.62 -6.15
C GLY A 70 -0.96 -4.14 -6.09
N ARG A 71 -0.29 -4.67 -5.08
CA ARG A 71 0.04 -6.10 -5.01
C ARG A 71 0.01 -6.65 -3.57
N LYS A 72 -0.31 -7.93 -3.43
CA LYS A 72 -0.12 -8.65 -2.17
C LYS A 72 1.38 -8.85 -1.93
N ARG A 73 1.89 -8.47 -0.76
CA ARG A 73 3.27 -8.79 -0.35
C ARG A 73 3.36 -10.21 0.21
N GLY A 74 4.55 -10.82 0.13
CA GLY A 74 4.75 -12.22 0.53
C GLY A 74 4.25 -13.29 -0.46
N ALA A 75 3.51 -12.91 -1.51
CA ALA A 75 3.24 -13.79 -2.64
C ALA A 75 4.37 -13.65 -3.67
N ARG A 76 5.01 -14.76 -4.06
CA ARG A 76 5.97 -14.81 -5.17
C ARG A 76 5.32 -14.14 -6.37
N LEU A 77 5.91 -13.02 -6.81
CA LEU A 77 5.40 -12.13 -7.86
C LEU A 77 4.82 -12.95 -9.03
N GLN A 78 3.50 -12.96 -9.13
CA GLN A 78 2.79 -13.24 -10.37
C GLN A 78 1.72 -12.18 -10.50
N PHE A 79 2.13 -11.06 -11.07
CA PHE A 79 1.26 -10.23 -11.88
C PHE A 79 2.09 -9.81 -13.08
N GLU A 80 1.87 -10.49 -14.21
CA GLU A 80 2.32 -10.04 -15.52
C GLU A 80 1.66 -8.69 -15.81
N PRO A 81 2.40 -7.69 -16.30
CA PRO A 81 1.79 -6.45 -16.74
C PRO A 81 0.94 -6.78 -17.97
N SER A 82 -0.38 -6.66 -17.85
CA SER A 82 -1.26 -6.59 -19.01
C SER A 82 -0.72 -5.50 -19.93
N GLY A 83 -0.37 -5.93 -21.15
CA GLY A 83 0.30 -5.12 -22.15
C GLY A 83 -0.37 -3.78 -22.38
N HIS A 84 0.47 -2.77 -22.57
CA HIS A 84 0.12 -1.62 -23.37
C HIS A 84 -0.16 -2.11 -24.79
N VAL A 85 -1.36 -1.82 -25.30
CA VAL A 85 -1.67 -1.67 -26.72
C VAL A 85 -2.06 -0.22 -26.95
#